data_AF-A0A9Q3K7H5-F1
#
_entry.id   AF-A0A9Q3K7H5-F1
#
_cell.length_a   1.000
_cell.length_b   1.000
_cell.length_c   1.000
_cell.angle_alpha   90.00
_cell.angle_beta   90.00
_cell.angle_gamma   90.00
#
_symmetry.space_group_name_H-M   'P 1'
#
loop_
_entity.id
_entity.type
_entity.pdbx_description
1 polymer ?
#
loop_
_entity_poly.entity_id
_entity_poly.type
_entity_poly.pdbx_seq_one_letter_code
_entity_poly.pdbx_strand_id
1 'polypeptide(L)'
;MYIHPTANSFKLMLETPTHHENRCMQDSFQYSKERWDISHKPPDFNIGDLVLVSTLNFNNVKVPKKLKDSFAGPFMIKTLHGPNAVQLECIGELMNKHSTFTVSLIKPYRSSDK
;
A
#
# COMPACT_ATOMS: atom_id res chain seq x y z
N MET A 1 54.13 1.25 -34.31
CA MET A 1 54.51 0.82 -32.94
C MET A 1 53.22 0.55 -32.18
N TYR A 2 52.87 -0.72 -31.97
CA TYR A 2 51.67 -1.09 -31.22
C TYR A 2 52.00 -0.96 -29.73
N ILE A 3 51.39 0.00 -29.05
CA ILE A 3 51.59 0.19 -27.61
C ILE A 3 50.72 -0.85 -26.92
N HIS A 4 51.35 -1.86 -26.33
CA HIS A 4 50.62 -2.83 -25.51
C HIS A 4 50.10 -2.13 -24.26
N PRO A 5 48.84 -2.38 -23.86
CA PRO A 5 48.32 -1.77 -22.66
C PRO A 5 49.17 -2.26 -21.48
N THR A 6 49.69 -1.32 -20.69
CA THR A 6 50.39 -1.64 -19.45
C THR A 6 49.44 -2.36 -18.49
N ALA A 7 49.93 -3.15 -17.54
CA ALA A 7 49.09 -3.84 -16.56
C ALA A 7 48.06 -2.90 -15.87
N ASN A 8 48.43 -1.63 -15.67
CA ASN A 8 47.55 -0.62 -15.11
C ASN A 8 46.36 -0.24 -16.02
N SER A 9 46.56 -0.14 -17.34
CA SER A 9 45.47 0.18 -18.26
C SER A 9 44.51 -0.99 -18.43
N PHE A 10 45.00 -2.23 -18.38
CA PHE A 10 44.13 -3.41 -18.32
C PHE A 10 43.30 -3.44 -17.04
N LYS A 11 43.91 -3.14 -15.88
CA LYS A 11 43.20 -3.05 -14.61
C LYS A 11 42.05 -2.03 -14.68
N LEU A 12 42.34 -0.82 -15.15
CA LEU A 12 41.32 0.22 -15.32
C LEU A 12 40.21 -0.19 -16.31
N MET A 13 40.57 -0.88 -17.39
CA MET A 13 39.61 -1.39 -18.36
C MET A 13 38.65 -2.43 -17.76
N LEU A 14 39.06 -3.16 -16.71
CA LEU A 14 38.20 -4.12 -16.00
C LEU A 14 37.44 -3.50 -14.83
N GLU A 15 38.04 -2.53 -14.14
CA GLU A 15 37.43 -1.87 -12.97
C GLU A 15 36.37 -0.84 -13.36
N THR A 16 36.54 -0.15 -14.49
CA THR A 16 35.56 0.87 -14.91
C THR A 16 34.19 0.31 -15.27
N PRO A 17 34.06 -0.79 -16.04
CA PRO A 17 32.74 -1.37 -16.36
C PRO A 17 32.11 -2.01 -15.12
N THR A 18 32.88 -2.70 -14.28
CA THR A 18 32.36 -3.32 -13.06
C THR A 18 31.85 -2.28 -12.05
N HIS A 19 32.56 -1.16 -11.89
CA HIS A 19 32.07 -0.06 -11.06
C HIS A 19 30.79 0.55 -11.64
N HIS A 20 30.73 0.73 -12.98
CA HIS A 20 29.55 1.23 -13.65
C HIS A 20 28.35 0.29 -13.51
N GLU A 21 28.53 -1.01 -13.71
CA GLU A 21 27.51 -2.04 -13.54
C GLU A 21 26.96 -2.04 -12.10
N ASN A 22 27.84 -2.02 -11.10
CA ASN A 22 27.45 -1.94 -9.70
C ASN A 22 26.62 -0.70 -9.39
N ARG A 23 27.05 0.46 -9.93
CA ARG A 23 26.30 1.71 -9.78
C ARG A 23 24.92 1.61 -10.43
N CYS A 24 24.82 1.10 -11.66
CA CYS A 24 23.55 0.94 -12.35
C CYS A 24 22.59 0.01 -11.59
N MET A 25 23.11 -1.08 -11.01
CA MET A 25 22.31 -1.96 -10.15
C MET A 25 21.82 -1.25 -8.90
N GLN A 26 22.70 -0.52 -8.20
CA GLN A 26 22.34 0.25 -7.02
C GLN A 26 21.29 1.33 -7.32
N ASP A 27 21.49 2.10 -8.38
CA ASP A 27 20.57 3.15 -8.83
C ASP A 27 19.19 2.55 -9.17
N SER A 28 19.16 1.39 -9.84
CA SER A 28 17.92 0.67 -10.13
C SER A 28 17.20 0.19 -8.86
N PHE A 29 17.92 -0.41 -7.91
CA PHE A 29 17.32 -0.85 -6.64
C PHE A 29 16.78 0.32 -5.83
N GLN A 30 17.54 1.41 -5.75
CA GLN A 30 17.16 2.62 -5.04
C GLN A 30 15.91 3.25 -5.67
N TYR A 31 15.87 3.38 -7.00
CA TYR A 31 14.72 3.88 -7.73
C TYR A 31 13.47 3.03 -7.46
N SER A 32 13.57 1.70 -7.56
CA SER A 32 12.44 0.80 -7.29
C SER A 32 11.93 0.92 -5.85
N LYS A 33 12.85 1.02 -4.87
CA LYS A 33 12.51 1.20 -3.46
C LYS A 33 11.77 2.52 -3.23
N GLU A 34 12.30 3.63 -3.72
CA GLU A 34 11.68 4.95 -3.55
C GLU A 34 10.28 5.02 -4.15
N ARG A 35 10.09 4.45 -5.35
CA ARG A 35 8.77 4.40 -6.00
C ARG A 35 7.78 3.54 -5.22
N TRP A 36 8.24 2.44 -4.64
CA TRP A 36 7.43 1.59 -3.77
C TRP A 36 7.00 2.35 -2.51
N ASP A 37 7.94 2.98 -1.81
CA ASP A 37 7.70 3.72 -0.57
C ASP A 37 6.74 4.90 -0.77
N ILE A 38 6.79 5.57 -1.93
CA ILE A 38 5.86 6.65 -2.29
C ILE A 38 4.43 6.13 -2.48
N SER A 39 4.27 4.99 -3.13
CA SER A 39 2.95 4.44 -3.51
C SER A 39 2.30 3.60 -2.41
N HIS A 40 3.09 3.01 -1.52
CA HIS A 40 2.63 2.10 -0.46
C HIS A 40 2.75 2.70 0.92
N LYS A 41 2.44 3.99 1.06
CA LYS A 41 2.34 4.61 2.38
C LYS A 41 1.20 3.94 3.16
N PRO A 42 1.46 3.36 4.33
CA PRO A 42 0.40 2.81 5.16
C PRO A 42 -0.54 3.95 5.54
N PRO A 43 -1.86 3.75 5.42
CA PRO A 43 -2.81 4.74 5.90
C PRO A 43 -2.78 4.80 7.43
N ASP A 44 -2.60 6.00 7.97
CA ASP A 44 -2.58 6.24 9.41
C ASP A 44 -4.02 6.26 9.94
N PHE A 45 -4.42 5.18 10.60
CA PHE A 45 -5.70 5.06 11.30
C PHE A 45 -5.45 4.96 12.79
N ASN A 46 -6.26 5.68 13.58
CA ASN A 46 -6.22 5.61 15.04
C ASN A 46 -7.49 4.95 15.60
N ILE A 47 -7.36 4.40 16.80
CA ILE A 47 -8.51 3.90 17.56
C ILE A 47 -9.44 5.08 17.86
N GLY A 48 -10.73 4.92 17.59
CA GLY A 48 -11.75 5.97 17.72
C GLY A 48 -12.05 6.74 16.44
N ASP A 49 -11.25 6.59 15.39
CA ASP A 49 -11.55 7.23 14.09
C ASP A 49 -12.81 6.64 13.47
N LEU A 50 -13.58 7.51 12.79
CA LEU A 50 -14.74 7.11 12.00
C LEU A 50 -14.30 6.76 10.58
N VAL A 51 -14.68 5.57 10.12
CA VAL A 51 -14.35 5.07 8.79
C VAL A 51 -15.57 4.48 8.09
N LEU A 52 -15.58 4.59 6.78
CA LEU A 52 -16.54 3.97 5.89
C LEU A 52 -16.00 2.62 5.40
N VAL A 53 -16.85 1.60 5.35
CA VAL A 53 -16.47 0.26 4.84
C VAL A 53 -16.98 0.07 3.42
N SER A 54 -16.10 -0.33 2.51
CA SER A 54 -16.47 -0.65 1.13
C SER A 54 -17.40 -1.86 1.09
N THR A 55 -18.51 -1.71 0.37
CA THR A 55 -19.50 -2.76 0.24
C THR A 55 -19.35 -3.57 -1.04
N LEU A 56 -18.36 -3.28 -1.88
CA LEU A 56 -18.18 -3.88 -3.22
C LEU A 56 -18.20 -5.42 -3.18
N ASN A 57 -17.66 -6.02 -2.12
CA ASN A 57 -17.54 -7.46 -1.95
C ASN A 57 -18.67 -8.09 -1.11
N PHE A 58 -19.68 -7.32 -0.68
CA PHE A 58 -20.81 -7.90 0.07
C PHE A 58 -21.93 -8.36 -0.86
N ASN A 59 -21.99 -9.67 -1.10
CA ASN A 59 -23.02 -10.31 -1.92
C ASN A 59 -24.34 -10.58 -1.17
N ASN A 60 -24.32 -10.61 0.17
CA ASN A 60 -25.49 -10.91 1.01
C ASN A 60 -26.21 -9.66 1.52
N VAL A 61 -26.13 -8.54 0.79
CA VAL A 61 -26.90 -7.33 1.13
C VAL A 61 -28.22 -7.42 0.39
N LYS A 62 -29.33 -7.11 1.07
CA LYS A 62 -30.69 -7.23 0.50
C LYS A 62 -30.95 -6.28 -0.67
N VAL A 63 -30.05 -5.34 -0.92
CA VAL A 63 -30.15 -4.30 -1.94
C VAL A 63 -29.51 -4.75 -3.26
N PRO A 64 -30.18 -4.57 -4.41
CA PRO A 64 -29.60 -4.91 -5.71
C PRO A 64 -28.33 -4.10 -5.99
N LYS A 65 -27.33 -4.74 -6.61
CA LYS A 65 -25.96 -4.21 -6.81
C LYS A 65 -25.91 -2.79 -7.40
N LYS A 66 -26.87 -2.40 -8.23
CA LYS A 66 -26.92 -1.07 -8.88
C LYS A 66 -27.43 0.06 -7.98
N LEU A 67 -28.25 -0.28 -6.97
CA LEU A 67 -28.84 0.70 -6.03
C LEU A 67 -28.11 0.70 -4.68
N LYS A 68 -27.05 -0.10 -4.55
CA LYS A 68 -26.32 -0.26 -3.32
C LYS A 68 -25.25 0.80 -3.21
N ASP A 69 -25.19 1.46 -2.06
CA ASP A 69 -24.11 2.39 -1.77
C ASP A 69 -22.76 1.67 -1.76
N SER A 70 -21.78 2.28 -2.41
CA SER A 70 -20.42 1.72 -2.49
C SER A 70 -19.73 1.61 -1.13
N PHE A 71 -20.21 2.39 -0.16
CA PHE A 71 -19.70 2.45 1.20
C PHE A 71 -20.85 2.37 2.20
N ALA A 72 -20.66 1.63 3.27
CA ALA A 72 -21.59 1.55 4.39
C ALA A 72 -20.99 2.28 5.59
N GLY A 73 -21.82 3.11 6.22
CA GLY A 73 -21.76 3.63 7.59
C GLY A 73 -20.44 4.28 8.04
N PRO A 74 -20.48 5.38 8.82
CA PRO A 74 -19.33 5.68 9.67
C PRO A 74 -19.30 4.67 10.82
N PHE A 75 -18.30 3.80 10.81
CA PHE A 75 -18.01 2.87 11.89
C PHE A 75 -16.79 3.33 12.66
N MET A 76 -16.79 3.11 13.97
CA MET A 76 -15.65 3.46 14.82
C MET A 76 -14.61 2.35 14.82
N ILE A 77 -13.33 2.71 14.71
CA ILE A 77 -12.22 1.77 14.88
C ILE A 77 -12.10 1.40 16.36
N LYS A 78 -12.26 0.12 16.68
CA LYS A 78 -12.15 -0.43 18.03
C LYS A 78 -10.72 -0.84 18.37
N THR A 79 -10.05 -1.55 17.46
CA THR A 79 -8.66 -2.01 17.63
C THR A 79 -7.95 -2.04 16.29
N LEU A 80 -6.62 -1.91 16.32
CA LEU A 80 -5.75 -2.03 15.14
C LEU A 80 -4.99 -3.36 15.23
N HIS A 81 -5.13 -4.20 14.20
CA HIS A 81 -4.45 -5.47 14.06
C HIS A 81 -3.27 -5.29 13.09
N GLY A 82 -2.19 -4.71 13.60
CA GLY A 82 -1.02 -4.36 12.81
C GLY A 82 -1.31 -3.25 11.77
N PRO A 83 -0.47 -3.12 10.72
CA PRO A 83 -0.58 -2.02 9.76
C PRO A 83 -1.70 -2.20 8.74
N ASN A 84 -2.21 -3.42 8.55
CA ASN A 84 -3.04 -3.77 7.40
C ASN A 84 -4.49 -4.13 7.74
N ALA A 85 -4.82 -4.33 9.02
CA ALA A 85 -6.14 -4.76 9.43
C ALA A 85 -6.65 -3.94 10.61
N VAL A 86 -7.91 -3.57 10.57
CA VAL A 86 -8.61 -2.84 11.63
C VAL A 86 -9.84 -3.60 12.06
N GLN A 87 -10.16 -3.55 13.34
CA GLN A 87 -11.42 -4.05 13.85
C GLN A 87 -12.36 -2.87 14.08
N LEU A 88 -13.56 -2.98 13.53
CA LEU A 88 -14.58 -1.95 13.59
C LEU A 88 -15.71 -2.36 14.53
N GLU A 89 -16.33 -1.37 15.15
CA GLU A 89 -17.60 -1.54 15.82
C GLU A 89 -18.73 -1.49 14.78
N CYS A 90 -19.03 -2.65 14.19
CA CYS A 90 -20.06 -2.77 13.18
C CYS A 90 -21.47 -2.82 13.80
N ILE A 91 -22.33 -1.90 13.38
CA ILE A 91 -23.74 -1.84 13.78
C ILE A 91 -24.63 -2.14 12.55
N GLY A 92 -25.84 -2.64 12.76
CA GLY A 92 -26.83 -2.83 11.70
C GLY A 92 -26.52 -4.01 10.78
N GLU A 93 -26.60 -3.81 9.46
CA GLU A 93 -26.46 -4.89 8.46
C GLU A 93 -25.09 -5.60 8.47
N LEU A 94 -24.07 -4.96 9.05
CA LEU A 94 -22.73 -5.52 9.18
C LEU A 94 -22.47 -6.25 10.51
N MET A 95 -23.41 -6.24 11.46
CA MET A 95 -23.20 -6.89 12.78
C MET A 95 -22.96 -8.40 12.68
N ASN A 96 -23.56 -9.05 11.68
CA ASN A 96 -23.44 -10.48 11.44
C ASN A 96 -22.22 -10.85 10.59
N LYS A 97 -21.42 -9.86 10.17
CA LYS A 97 -20.19 -10.07 9.40
C LYS A 97 -18.98 -9.98 10.33
N HIS A 98 -17.84 -10.50 9.86
CA HIS A 98 -16.58 -10.29 10.57
C HIS A 98 -16.31 -8.79 10.72
N SER A 99 -16.04 -8.36 11.95
CA SER A 99 -15.75 -6.98 12.31
C SER A 99 -14.36 -6.50 11.88
N THR A 100 -13.54 -7.39 11.31
CA THR A 100 -12.16 -7.09 10.92
C THR A 100 -12.07 -6.85 9.42
N PHE A 101 -11.57 -5.69 9.04
CA PHE A 101 -11.43 -5.26 7.64
C PHE A 101 -9.99 -4.90 7.34
N THR A 102 -9.59 -5.08 6.08
CA THR A 102 -8.29 -4.61 5.62
C THR A 102 -8.33 -3.11 5.36
N VAL A 103 -7.17 -2.45 5.51
CA VAL A 103 -7.02 -1.00 5.28
C VAL A 103 -7.42 -0.55 3.87
N SER A 104 -7.35 -1.44 2.88
CA SER A 104 -7.77 -1.16 1.50
C SER A 104 -9.29 -1.10 1.31
N LEU A 105 -10.06 -1.72 2.21
CA LEU A 105 -11.52 -1.75 2.15
C LEU A 105 -12.17 -0.67 3.02
N ILE A 106 -11.38 0.16 3.68
CA ILE A 106 -11.87 1.24 4.54
C ILE A 106 -11.43 2.59 3.98
N LYS A 107 -12.28 3.60 4.18
CA LYS A 107 -12.00 4.99 3.82
C LYS A 107 -12.22 5.86 5.07
N PRO A 108 -11.37 6.85 5.37
CA PRO A 108 -11.64 7.80 6.44
C PRO A 108 -12.94 8.56 6.17
N TYR A 109 -13.79 8.67 7.18
CA TYR A 109 -15.05 9.41 7.08
C TYR A 109 -14.78 10.92 7.03
N ARG A 110 -15.36 11.61 6.06
CA ARG A 110 -15.30 13.07 5.95
C ARG A 110 -16.68 13.65 6.16
N SER A 111 -16.77 14.81 6.81
CA SER A 111 -18.05 15.49 7.10
C SER A 111 -18.87 15.85 5.84
N SER A 112 -18.22 15.90 4.67
CA SER A 112 -18.87 16.10 3.36
C SER A 112 -19.52 14.84 2.78
N ASP A 113 -19.21 13.65 3.31
CA ASP A 113 -19.82 12.37 2.92
C ASP A 113 -21.17 12.13 3.64
N LYS A 114 -21.85 13.20 4.08
CA LYS A 114 -23.09 13.18 4.89
C LYS A 114 -24.31 13.57 4.08
#